data_AF-A0A2G5TYR0-F1
#
_entry.id   AF-A0A2G5TYR0-F1
#
_cell.length_a   1.000
_cell.length_b   1.000
_cell.length_c   1.000
_cell.angle_alpha   90.00
_cell.angle_beta   90.00
_cell.angle_gamma   90.00
#
_symmetry.space_group_name_H-M   'P 1'
#
loop_
_entity.id
_entity.type
_entity.pdbx_description
1 polymer ?
#
loop_
_entity_poly.entity_id
_entity_poly.type
_entity_poly.pdbx_seq_one_letter_code
_entity_poly.pdbx_strand_id
1 'polypeptide(L)'
;MRPPNFEIAKNYIQFLSSTLAVFLNSFLIFLIYTKSPKKMGNYRHLMCYFCGISIIYACLDFVVRPTIYSRGSAFFMMSDLRKGVFSQEVTRILICILCGCCGSTIYGIVVHFVYRFFALERFVD
;
A
#
# COMPACT_ATOMS: atom_id res chain seq x y z
N MET A 1 -10.96 -26.84 -9.12
CA MET A 1 -11.55 -25.58 -9.62
C MET A 1 -11.88 -24.70 -8.42
N ARG A 2 -11.45 -23.43 -8.40
CA ARG A 2 -11.87 -22.48 -7.35
C ARG A 2 -13.38 -22.21 -7.51
N PRO A 3 -14.18 -22.21 -6.43
CA PRO A 3 -15.62 -21.98 -6.54
C PRO A 3 -15.89 -20.56 -7.05
N PRO A 4 -16.88 -20.37 -7.95
CA PRO A 4 -17.16 -19.06 -8.57
C PRO A 4 -17.46 -17.96 -7.54
N ASN A 5 -18.05 -18.34 -6.41
CA ASN A 5 -18.39 -17.44 -5.31
C ASN A 5 -17.14 -16.80 -4.68
N PHE A 6 -16.00 -17.50 -4.67
CA PHE A 6 -14.76 -17.00 -4.08
C PHE A 6 -14.14 -15.87 -4.91
N GLU A 7 -14.12 -16.01 -6.24
CA GLU A 7 -13.58 -14.97 -7.13
C GLU A 7 -14.41 -13.68 -7.09
N ILE A 8 -15.74 -13.82 -7.02
CA ILE A 8 -16.65 -12.68 -6.90
C ILE A 8 -16.42 -11.97 -5.57
N ALA A 9 -16.39 -12.71 -4.46
CA ALA A 9 -16.14 -12.15 -3.14
C ALA A 9 -14.77 -11.45 -3.06
N LYS A 10 -13.71 -12.10 -3.58
CA LYS A 10 -12.36 -11.52 -3.65
C LYS A 10 -12.39 -10.18 -4.39
N ASN A 11 -12.95 -10.15 -5.60
CA ASN A 11 -12.99 -8.94 -6.42
C ASN A 11 -13.78 -7.81 -5.75
N TYR A 12 -14.89 -8.14 -5.09
CA TYR A 12 -15.70 -7.17 -4.36
C TYR A 12 -14.93 -6.56 -3.18
N ILE A 13 -14.29 -7.40 -2.36
CA ILE A 13 -13.46 -6.96 -1.24
C ILE A 13 -12.29 -6.13 -1.74
N GLN A 14 -11.63 -6.54 -2.83
CA GLN A 14 -10.49 -5.85 -3.40
C GLN A 14 -10.88 -4.46 -3.94
N PHE A 15 -12.04 -4.34 -4.58
CA PHE A 15 -12.59 -3.05 -5.02
C PHE A 15 -12.90 -2.13 -3.85
N LEU A 16 -13.60 -2.64 -2.82
CA LEU A 16 -13.98 -1.86 -1.65
C LEU A 16 -12.74 -1.39 -0.88
N SER A 17 -11.79 -2.29 -0.63
CA SER A 17 -10.54 -1.98 0.08
C SER A 17 -9.67 -0.98 -0.68
N SER A 18 -9.53 -1.13 -2.00
CA SER A 18 -8.77 -0.19 -2.82
C SER A 18 -9.41 1.21 -2.80
N THR A 19 -10.74 1.28 -2.93
CA THR A 19 -11.49 2.55 -2.90
C THR A 19 -11.34 3.23 -1.54
N LEU A 20 -11.49 2.49 -0.44
CA LEU A 20 -11.31 3.00 0.91
C LEU A 20 -9.86 3.45 1.15
N ALA A 21 -8.87 2.68 0.68
CA ALA A 21 -7.46 3.03 0.81
C ALA A 21 -7.15 4.36 0.10
N VAL A 22 -7.60 4.55 -1.13
CA VAL A 22 -7.40 5.80 -1.86
C VAL A 22 -8.08 6.97 -1.14
N PHE A 23 -9.33 6.78 -0.70
CA PHE A 23 -10.08 7.80 0.02
C PHE A 23 -9.40 8.22 1.33
N LEU A 24 -9.06 7.25 2.17
CA LEU A 24 -8.46 7.50 3.49
C LEU A 24 -7.07 8.12 3.38
N ASN A 25 -6.21 7.63 2.47
CA ASN A 25 -4.88 8.22 2.28
C ASN A 25 -4.97 9.63 1.70
N SER A 26 -5.91 9.89 0.79
CA SER A 26 -6.14 11.26 0.27
C SER A 26 -6.65 12.19 1.36
N PHE A 27 -7.58 11.71 2.20
CA PHE A 27 -8.05 12.46 3.37
C PHE A 27 -6.92 12.71 4.37
N LEU A 28 -6.00 11.76 4.56
CA LEU A 28 -4.82 11.93 5.41
C LEU A 28 -3.91 13.03 4.86
N ILE A 29 -3.64 13.06 3.55
CA ILE A 29 -2.87 14.13 2.90
C ILE A 29 -3.54 15.48 3.12
N PHE A 30 -4.87 15.55 2.96
CA PHE A 30 -5.64 16.77 3.22
C PHE A 30 -5.49 17.24 4.68
N LEU A 31 -5.58 16.33 5.65
CA LEU A 31 -5.36 16.66 7.07
C LEU A 31 -3.92 17.09 7.36
N ILE A 32 -2.92 16.44 6.75
CA ILE A 32 -1.52 16.83 6.90
C ILE A 32 -1.31 18.25 6.38
N TYR A 33 -1.96 18.63 5.29
CA TYR A 33 -1.82 19.99 4.76
C TYR A 33 -2.56 21.04 5.61
N THR A 34 -3.76 20.72 6.08
CA THR A 34 -4.65 21.70 6.75
C THR A 34 -4.44 21.82 8.26
N LYS A 35 -4.07 20.73 8.94
CA LYS A 35 -4.07 20.64 10.41
C LYS A 35 -2.71 20.27 11.01
N SER A 36 -1.67 20.00 10.20
CA SER A 36 -0.37 19.60 10.74
C SER A 36 0.37 20.79 11.40
N PRO A 37 0.80 20.65 12.67
CA PRO A 37 1.50 21.71 13.38
C PRO A 37 2.89 21.97 12.77
N LYS A 38 3.32 23.24 12.70
CA LYS A 38 4.63 23.63 12.15
C LYS A 38 5.83 22.94 12.84
N LYS A 39 5.67 22.50 14.10
CA LYS A 39 6.68 21.69 14.84
C LYS A 39 7.00 20.36 14.15
N MET A 40 6.10 19.82 13.32
CA MET A 40 6.29 18.59 12.53
C MET A 40 7.12 18.81 11.25
N GLY A 41 7.61 20.03 10.99
CA GLY A 41 8.66 20.37 10.02
C GLY A 41 8.78 19.43 8.81
N ASN A 42 9.93 18.78 8.66
CA ASN A 42 10.25 17.88 7.54
C ASN A 42 9.47 16.55 7.56
N TYR A 43 9.00 16.13 8.74
CA TYR A 43 8.30 14.86 8.94
C TYR A 43 6.93 14.82 8.24
N ARG A 44 6.29 15.98 8.04
CA ARG A 44 5.06 16.07 7.23
C ARG A 44 5.25 15.54 5.79
N HIS A 45 6.45 15.73 5.21
CA HIS A 45 6.75 15.29 3.85
C HIS A 45 6.88 13.77 3.79
N LEU A 46 7.44 13.15 4.83
CA LEU A 46 7.47 11.70 4.96
C LEU A 46 6.08 11.09 5.10
N MET A 47 5.20 11.70 5.91
CA MET A 47 3.80 11.27 6.03
C MET A 47 3.07 11.35 4.69
N CYS A 48 3.24 12.42 3.93
CA CYS A 48 2.68 12.54 2.57
C CYS A 48 3.26 11.49 1.62
N TYR A 49 4.57 11.21 1.70
CA TYR A 49 5.21 10.17 0.89
C TYR A 49 4.64 8.78 1.17
N PHE A 50 4.44 8.44 2.46
CA PHE A 50 3.81 7.19 2.86
C PHE A 50 2.39 7.05 2.30
N CYS A 51 1.59 8.12 2.39
CA CYS A 51 0.25 8.14 1.80
C CYS A 51 0.29 7.97 0.28
N GLY A 52 1.25 8.62 -0.39
CA GLY A 52 1.44 8.52 -1.83
C GLY A 52 1.78 7.09 -2.28
N ILE A 53 2.72 6.43 -1.61
CA ILE A 53 3.02 5.01 -1.86
C ILE A 53 1.78 4.15 -1.65
N SER A 54 1.03 4.39 -0.57
CA SER A 54 -0.17 3.62 -0.24
C SER A 54 -1.27 3.74 -1.31
N ILE A 55 -1.45 4.94 -1.89
CA ILE A 55 -2.36 5.18 -3.02
C ILE A 55 -1.86 4.43 -4.27
N ILE A 56 -0.57 4.54 -4.60
CA ILE A 56 0.02 3.84 -5.75
C ILE A 56 -0.16 2.32 -5.59
N TYR A 57 0.11 1.79 -4.40
CA TYR A 57 -0.07 0.39 -4.06
C TYR A 57 -1.53 -0.05 -4.27
N ALA A 58 -2.51 0.71 -3.76
CA ALA A 58 -3.92 0.41 -3.93
C ALA A 58 -4.35 0.41 -5.41
N CYS A 59 -3.86 1.38 -6.21
CA CYS A 59 -4.13 1.40 -7.64
C CYS A 59 -3.53 0.19 -8.36
N LEU A 60 -2.28 -0.16 -8.07
CA LEU A 60 -1.61 -1.31 -8.67
C LEU A 60 -2.25 -2.63 -8.26
N ASP A 61 -2.65 -2.78 -7.00
CA ASP A 61 -3.35 -3.96 -6.50
C ASP A 61 -4.69 -4.17 -7.24
N PHE A 62 -5.45 -3.09 -7.46
CA PHE A 62 -6.70 -3.14 -8.23
C PHE A 62 -6.49 -3.53 -9.71
N VAL A 63 -5.42 -3.04 -10.33
CA VAL A 63 -5.08 -3.30 -11.74
C VAL A 63 -4.57 -4.72 -11.95
N VAL A 64 -3.64 -5.18 -11.09
CA VAL A 64 -2.96 -6.48 -11.24
C VAL A 64 -3.81 -7.64 -10.72
N ARG A 65 -4.71 -7.37 -9.76
CA ARG A 65 -5.55 -8.36 -9.05
C ARG A 65 -4.76 -9.60 -8.62
N PRO A 66 -3.63 -9.43 -7.93
CA PRO A 66 -2.80 -10.55 -7.53
C PRO A 66 -3.58 -11.53 -6.66
N THR A 67 -3.21 -12.80 -6.74
CA THR A 67 -3.66 -13.84 -5.82
C THR A 67 -2.48 -14.25 -4.98
N ILE A 68 -2.60 -14.04 -3.67
CA ILE A 68 -1.56 -14.44 -2.72
C ILE A 68 -1.85 -15.86 -2.26
N TYR A 69 -0.93 -16.77 -2.56
CA TYR A 69 -0.94 -18.14 -2.08
C TYR A 69 0.08 -18.29 -0.96
N SER A 70 -0.41 -18.46 0.27
CA SER A 70 0.44 -18.77 1.43
C SER A 70 0.51 -20.28 1.64
N ARG A 71 1.73 -20.83 1.74
CA ARG A 71 1.95 -22.26 2.06
C ARG A 71 3.13 -22.38 3.02
N GLY A 72 2.84 -22.80 4.25
CA GLY A 72 3.83 -22.88 5.32
C GLY A 72 4.37 -21.49 5.69
N SER A 73 5.70 -21.33 5.69
CA SER A 73 6.37 -20.05 6.01
C SER A 73 6.59 -19.14 4.79
N ALA A 74 6.08 -19.49 3.60
CA ALA A 74 6.28 -18.73 2.37
C ALA A 74 4.96 -18.27 1.78
N PHE A 75 4.96 -17.06 1.21
CA PHE A 75 3.85 -16.50 0.45
C PHE A 75 4.27 -16.23 -0.99
N PHE A 76 3.42 -16.58 -1.94
CA PHE A 76 3.62 -16.36 -3.37
C PHE A 76 2.54 -15.45 -3.91
N MET A 77 2.96 -14.36 -4.55
CA MET A 77 2.05 -13.47 -5.25
C MET A 77 2.00 -13.87 -6.73
N MET A 78 0.84 -14.30 -7.20
CA MET A 78 0.64 -14.74 -8.59
C MET A 78 -0.54 -14.00 -9.21
N SER A 79 -0.35 -13.38 -10.38
CA SER A 79 -1.45 -12.84 -11.18
C SER A 79 -1.83 -13.83 -12.29
N ASP A 80 -3.08 -13.81 -12.73
CA ASP A 80 -3.56 -14.69 -13.79
C ASP A 80 -3.35 -14.02 -15.16
N LEU A 81 -2.32 -14.41 -15.92
CA LEU A 81 -1.97 -13.77 -17.19
C LEU A 81 -3.00 -14.03 -18.31
N ARG A 82 -3.77 -15.11 -18.20
CA ARG A 82 -4.73 -15.54 -19.23
C ARG A 82 -5.97 -14.66 -19.34
N LYS A 83 -6.26 -13.88 -18.29
CA LYS A 83 -7.42 -12.96 -18.19
C LYS A 83 -6.98 -11.49 -18.10
N GLY A 84 -5.68 -11.23 -18.22
CA GLY A 84 -5.10 -9.91 -18.10
C GLY A 84 -5.34 -9.05 -19.35
N VAL A 85 -5.58 -7.76 -19.15
CA VAL A 85 -5.67 -6.75 -20.22
C VAL A 85 -4.27 -6.38 -20.76
N PHE A 86 -3.22 -6.71 -20.01
CA PHE A 86 -1.84 -6.31 -20.26
C PHE A 86 -0.99 -7.47 -20.80
N SER A 87 0.09 -7.13 -21.49
CA SER A 87 1.08 -8.12 -21.92
C SER A 87 1.82 -8.72 -20.72
N GLN A 88 2.35 -9.93 -20.91
CA GLN A 88 3.09 -10.68 -19.88
C GLN A 88 4.24 -9.87 -19.25
N GLU A 89 5.01 -9.16 -20.07
CA GLU A 89 6.12 -8.33 -19.58
C GLU A 89 5.63 -7.16 -18.72
N VAL A 90 4.54 -6.50 -19.12
CA VAL A 90 3.95 -5.40 -18.35
C VAL A 90 3.41 -5.91 -17.02
N THR A 91 2.69 -7.04 -17.02
CA THR A 91 2.18 -7.65 -15.78
C THR A 91 3.32 -8.04 -14.84
N ARG A 92 4.42 -8.58 -15.37
CA ARG A 92 5.62 -8.91 -14.57
C ARG A 92 6.20 -7.66 -13.89
N ILE A 93 6.39 -6.58 -14.65
CA ILE A 93 6.89 -5.31 -14.12
C ILE A 93 5.94 -4.77 -13.04
N LEU A 94 4.63 -4.80 -13.28
CA LEU A 94 3.64 -4.33 -12.31
C LEU A 94 3.67 -5.11 -10.99
N ILE A 95 3.85 -6.44 -11.03
CA ILE A 95 4.02 -7.27 -9.82
C ILE A 95 5.30 -6.91 -9.08
N CYS A 96 6.42 -6.69 -9.81
CA CYS A 96 7.67 -6.26 -9.19
C CYS A 96 7.52 -4.91 -8.48
N ILE A 97 6.85 -3.94 -9.12
CA ILE A 97 6.56 -2.64 -8.51
C ILE A 97 5.67 -2.83 -7.29
N LEU A 98 4.63 -3.65 -7.37
CA LEU A 98 3.72 -3.93 -6.24
C LEU A 98 4.47 -4.52 -5.03
N CYS A 99 5.39 -5.44 -5.27
CA CYS A 99 6.26 -5.99 -4.23
C CYS A 99 7.20 -4.93 -3.63
N GLY A 100 7.78 -4.07 -4.48
CA GLY A 100 8.58 -2.93 -4.05
C GLY A 100 7.78 -1.96 -3.17
N CYS A 101 6.54 -1.68 -3.55
CA CYS A 101 5.61 -0.87 -2.77
C CYS A 101 5.31 -1.51 -1.41
N CYS A 102 5.04 -2.82 -1.34
CA CYS A 102 4.90 -3.54 -0.05
C CYS A 102 6.11 -3.32 0.86
N GLY A 103 7.33 -3.52 0.34
CA GLY A 103 8.56 -3.30 1.09
C GLY A 103 8.70 -1.86 1.57
N SER A 104 8.46 -0.89 0.68
CA SER A 104 8.56 0.53 1.01
C SER A 104 7.56 0.97 2.09
N THR A 105 6.36 0.38 2.13
CA THR A 105 5.37 0.61 3.19
C THR A 105 5.86 0.09 4.54
N ILE A 106 6.48 -1.09 4.59
CA ILE A 106 7.07 -1.65 5.82
C ILE A 106 8.19 -0.73 6.33
N TYR A 107 9.11 -0.32 5.46
CA TYR A 107 10.16 0.65 5.84
C TYR A 107 9.58 1.99 6.28
N GLY A 108 8.53 2.48 5.62
CA GLY A 108 7.82 3.69 6.02
C GLY A 108 7.29 3.60 7.46
N ILE A 109 6.70 2.47 7.84
CA ILE A 109 6.22 2.24 9.22
C ILE A 109 7.39 2.27 10.22
N VAL A 110 8.53 1.64 9.89
CA VAL A 110 9.74 1.68 10.75
C VAL A 110 10.23 3.11 10.92
N VAL A 111 10.29 3.88 9.84
CA VAL A 111 10.70 5.29 9.90
C VAL A 111 9.75 6.10 10.78
N HIS A 112 8.44 5.89 10.69
CA HIS A 112 7.47 6.53 11.58
C HIS A 112 7.73 6.20 13.06
N PHE A 113 8.10 4.96 13.37
CA PHE A 113 8.44 4.55 14.73
C PHE A 113 9.72 5.26 15.24
N VAL A 114 10.78 5.26 14.44
CA VAL A 114 12.05 5.92 14.76
C VAL A 114 11.86 7.42 14.98
N TYR A 115 11.09 8.10 14.12
CA TYR A 115 10.77 9.51 14.29
C TYR A 115 10.01 9.78 15.59
N ARG A 116 9.08 8.90 15.95
CA ARG A 116 8.32 9.03 17.19
C ARG A 116 9.20 8.82 18.42
N PHE A 117 10.18 7.93 18.34
CA PHE A 117 11.17 7.72 19.40
C PHE A 117 12.02 8.97 19.64
N PHE A 118 12.64 9.53 18.60
CA PHE A 118 13.43 10.77 18.72
C PHE A 118 12.62 11.98 19.17
N ALA A 119 11.34 12.05 18.79
CA ALA A 119 10.46 13.10 19.27
C ALA A 119 10.26 13.02 20.79
N LEU A 120 10.21 11.82 21.37
CA LEU A 120 10.06 11.61 22.82
C LEU A 120 11.34 11.94 23.59
N GLU A 121 12.51 11.52 23.10
CA GLU A 121 13.80 11.84 23.75
C GLU A 121 14.01 13.35 23.89
N ARG A 122 13.65 14.13 22.87
CA ARG A 122 13.79 15.60 22.86
C ARG A 122 12.89 16.33 23.86
N PHE A 123 11.98 15.65 24.54
CA PHE A 123 11.18 16.22 25.64
C PHE A 123 11.74 15.87 27.03
N VAL A 124 12.74 15.00 27.11
CA VAL A 124 13.37 14.56 28.37
C VAL A 124 14.63 15.40 28.70
N ASP A 125 15.27 16.00 27.68
CA ASP A 125 16.31 17.03 27.81
C ASP A 125 15.73 18.44 28.03
#